data_AF-A0A1W9MZC5-F1
#
_entry.id   AF-A0A1W9MZC5-F1
#
_cell.length_a   1.000
_cell.length_b   1.000
_cell.length_c   1.000
_cell.angle_alpha   90.00
_cell.angle_beta   90.00
_cell.angle_gamma   90.00
#
_symmetry.space_group_name_H-M   'P 1'
#
loop_
_entity.id
_entity.type
_entity.pdbx_description
1 polymer ?
#
loop_
_entity_poly.entity_id
_entity_poly.type
_entity_poly.pdbx_seq_one_letter_code
_entity_poly.pdbx_strand_id
1 'polypeptide(L)'
;MPNLAPPVVDYICDLSIKDRYPAYLLLDQDGLIREWGGNIKIYGISDIKIGEAVGEKVTFLDGFFPLDEEKLFLACIQTDSGIPADVHIFSSNQDWWVLLLDATEKEAQRVVLQQKANELSLLRDKHAKIMDQYLGKEIAEKLIHLNIRESGECKFASVLFADICGFTSYSEKRAPVEVFKLLNAYLAHMIQPVLDEGGIVDKIIGDAVMAIFGVLPSGLPPPVQAVQAALKMIENMKTLNNDREMQHQDTFEVSIGIASGQVFLGILGSKNRRTLSVIGHHVNLASRLEGQARPNEILIDNNTFKEISELQSRFSKTRLVLKGIREPVSVFSYEVGDE
;
A
#
# COMPACT_ATOMS: atom_id res chain seq x y z
N MET A 1 37.29 22.08 29.12
CA MET A 1 35.95 22.28 29.72
C MET A 1 35.70 23.77 29.85
N PRO A 2 34.44 24.25 29.68
CA PRO A 2 34.10 25.62 30.06
C PRO A 2 34.45 25.85 31.55
N ASN A 3 34.93 27.04 31.90
CA ASN A 3 35.30 27.40 33.27
C ASN A 3 34.03 27.64 34.11
N LEU A 4 33.35 26.55 34.47
CA LEU A 4 32.16 26.56 35.30
C LEU A 4 32.55 26.62 36.78
N ALA A 5 31.79 27.38 37.57
CA ALA A 5 31.98 27.41 39.02
C ALA A 5 31.65 26.04 39.64
N PRO A 6 32.36 25.59 40.70
CA PRO A 6 32.12 24.29 41.32
C PRO A 6 30.66 23.98 41.66
N PRO A 7 29.85 24.92 42.21
CA PRO A 7 28.43 24.65 42.49
C PRO A 7 27.60 24.30 41.24
N VAL A 8 27.98 24.83 40.07
CA VAL A 8 27.30 24.54 38.80
C VAL A 8 27.68 23.15 38.29
N VAL A 9 28.95 22.76 38.47
CA VAL A 9 29.44 21.42 38.13
C VAL A 9 28.74 20.37 38.99
N ASP A 10 28.68 20.59 40.31
CA ASP A 10 28.02 19.69 41.26
C ASP A 10 26.54 19.48 40.90
N TYR A 11 25.82 20.57 40.59
CA TYR A 11 24.42 20.48 40.18
C TYR A 11 24.21 19.73 38.85
N ILE A 12 25.10 19.92 37.87
CA ILE A 12 25.04 19.17 36.59
C ILE A 12 25.33 17.68 36.83
N CYS A 13 26.29 17.36 37.70
CA CYS A 13 26.59 15.99 38.10
C CYS A 13 25.37 15.35 38.75
N ASP A 14 24.75 16.02 39.72
CA ASP A 14 23.52 15.56 40.38
C ASP A 14 22.40 15.31 39.38
N LEU A 15 22.17 16.23 38.43
CA LEU A 15 21.18 16.05 37.36
C LEU A 15 21.48 14.83 36.47
N SER A 16 22.75 14.56 36.21
CA SER A 16 23.18 13.50 35.28
C SER A 16 23.13 12.11 35.89
N ILE A 17 23.24 12.00 37.23
CA ILE A 17 23.23 10.72 37.97
C ILE A 17 21.94 10.51 38.77
N LYS A 18 21.04 11.49 38.81
CA LYS A 18 19.76 11.41 39.50
C LYS A 18 19.00 10.16 39.06
N ASP A 19 18.63 9.31 40.02
CA ASP A 19 17.91 8.06 39.81
C ASP A 19 18.65 7.04 38.91
N ARG A 20 19.96 7.24 38.64
CA ARG A 20 20.79 6.34 37.81
C ARG A 20 21.78 5.49 38.61
N TYR A 21 21.71 5.53 39.94
CA TYR A 21 22.46 4.70 40.87
C TYR A 21 23.89 4.32 40.41
N PRO A 22 24.81 5.30 40.32
CA PRO A 22 26.14 5.06 39.75
C PRO A 22 26.94 4.02 40.55
N ALA A 23 27.70 3.20 39.84
CA ALA A 23 28.68 2.28 40.39
C ALA A 23 29.93 2.25 39.51
N TYR A 24 31.10 2.00 40.10
CA TYR A 24 32.34 1.91 39.32
C TYR A 24 33.27 0.79 39.77
N LEU A 25 34.10 0.33 38.84
CA LEU A 25 35.25 -0.55 39.06
C LEU A 25 36.50 0.13 38.49
N LEU A 26 37.59 0.09 39.25
CA LEU A 26 38.93 0.45 38.81
C LEU A 26 39.71 -0.84 38.56
N LEU A 27 40.26 -0.97 37.36
CA LEU A 27 41.02 -2.13 36.93
C LEU A 27 42.44 -1.70 36.52
N ASP A 28 43.40 -2.61 36.65
CA ASP A 28 44.72 -2.43 36.03
C ASP A 28 44.70 -2.75 34.53
N GLN A 29 45.88 -2.70 33.89
CA GLN A 29 46.04 -2.93 32.46
C GLN A 29 45.65 -4.35 32.03
N ASP A 30 45.73 -5.32 32.94
CA ASP A 30 45.41 -6.71 32.69
C ASP A 30 43.94 -7.04 33.03
N GLY A 31 43.15 -6.03 33.45
CA GLY A 31 41.74 -6.20 33.81
C GLY A 31 41.51 -6.74 35.21
N LEU A 32 42.51 -6.66 36.10
CA LEU A 32 42.39 -7.08 37.49
C LEU A 32 41.83 -5.95 38.36
N ILE A 33 40.92 -6.28 39.26
CA ILE A 33 40.20 -5.31 40.08
C ILE A 33 41.13 -4.71 41.14
N ARG A 34 41.19 -3.38 41.19
CA ARG A 34 41.93 -2.60 42.20
C ARG A 34 41.04 -1.91 43.21
N GLU A 35 39.95 -1.31 42.75
CA GLU A 35 39.01 -0.55 43.56
C GLU A 35 37.60 -0.68 42.99
N TRP A 36 36.59 -0.45 43.80
CA TRP A 36 35.21 -0.31 43.37
C TRP A 36 34.44 0.61 44.31
N GLY A 37 33.35 1.19 43.82
CA GLY A 37 32.51 2.05 44.62
C GLY A 37 31.11 2.25 44.06
N GLY A 38 30.30 3.01 44.80
CA GLY A 38 28.90 3.25 44.45
C GLY A 38 28.03 2.00 44.67
N ASN A 39 26.99 1.86 43.84
CA ASN A 39 25.91 0.91 44.06
C ASN A 39 26.12 -0.46 43.38
N ILE A 40 27.35 -0.98 43.34
CA ILE A 40 27.71 -2.21 42.58
C ILE A 40 26.77 -3.41 42.80
N LYS A 41 26.21 -3.55 44.02
CA LYS A 41 25.30 -4.65 44.38
C LYS A 41 23.99 -4.66 43.60
N ILE A 42 23.49 -3.49 43.17
CA ILE A 42 22.22 -3.43 42.42
C ILE A 42 22.37 -4.07 41.05
N TYR A 43 23.58 -4.03 40.48
CA TYR A 43 23.92 -4.63 39.20
C TYR A 43 24.27 -6.12 39.31
N GLY A 44 24.08 -6.73 40.48
CA GLY A 44 24.38 -8.15 40.71
C GLY A 44 25.86 -8.44 40.94
N ILE A 45 26.70 -7.41 41.07
CA ILE A 45 28.13 -7.58 41.31
C ILE A 45 28.36 -7.69 42.82
N SER A 46 28.71 -8.90 43.28
CA SER A 46 29.02 -9.20 44.69
C SER A 46 30.31 -10.01 44.81
N ASP A 47 30.79 -10.16 46.06
CA ASP A 47 31.91 -11.05 46.39
C ASP A 47 33.20 -10.78 45.60
N ILE A 48 33.47 -9.50 45.34
CA ILE A 48 34.64 -9.00 44.62
C ILE A 48 35.85 -8.94 45.56
N LYS A 49 37.03 -9.32 45.07
CA LYS A 49 38.32 -9.11 45.75
C LYS A 49 39.32 -8.41 44.84
N ILE A 50 40.27 -7.72 45.49
CA ILE A 50 41.40 -7.10 44.79
C ILE A 50 42.25 -8.20 44.14
N GLY A 51 42.63 -7.98 42.88
CA GLY A 51 43.44 -8.90 42.08
C GLY A 51 42.67 -10.01 41.36
N GLU A 52 41.34 -10.06 41.48
CA GLU A 52 40.50 -10.94 40.66
C GLU A 52 40.28 -10.33 39.27
N ALA A 53 40.18 -11.18 38.24
CA ALA A 53 39.86 -10.74 36.88
C ALA A 53 38.40 -10.29 36.81
N VAL A 54 38.14 -9.12 36.21
CA VAL A 54 36.78 -8.56 36.14
C VAL A 54 35.78 -9.48 35.43
N GLY A 55 36.24 -10.24 34.43
CA GLY A 55 35.43 -11.19 33.69
C GLY A 55 34.84 -12.33 34.53
N GLU A 56 35.49 -12.70 35.63
CA GLU A 56 34.99 -13.74 36.54
C GLU A 56 33.82 -13.26 37.41
N LYS A 57 33.67 -11.94 37.57
CA LYS A 57 32.65 -11.30 38.43
C LYS A 57 31.59 -10.54 37.65
N VAL A 58 31.92 -10.12 36.43
CA VAL A 58 31.05 -9.34 35.57
C VAL A 58 31.04 -10.02 34.21
N THR A 59 30.03 -10.85 34.00
CA THR A 59 29.91 -11.77 32.85
C THR A 59 30.06 -11.07 31.50
N PHE A 60 29.47 -9.88 31.33
CA PHE A 60 29.55 -9.12 30.08
C PHE A 60 30.93 -8.47 29.83
N LEU A 61 31.85 -8.52 30.80
CA LEU A 61 33.25 -8.08 30.67
C LEU A 61 34.22 -9.26 30.56
N ASP A 62 33.73 -10.49 30.44
CA ASP A 62 34.59 -11.66 30.22
C ASP A 62 35.33 -11.56 28.89
N GLY A 63 36.65 -11.80 28.93
CA GLY A 63 37.55 -11.63 27.80
C GLY A 63 37.66 -10.21 27.24
N PHE A 64 37.14 -9.21 27.95
CA PHE A 64 37.01 -7.85 27.43
C PHE A 64 38.29 -7.01 27.55
N PHE A 65 39.18 -7.37 28.48
CA PHE A 65 40.46 -6.69 28.70
C PHE A 65 41.64 -7.60 28.31
N PRO A 66 42.76 -7.03 27.82
CA PRO A 66 43.02 -5.59 27.59
C PRO A 66 42.25 -5.02 26.38
N LEU A 67 41.93 -3.73 26.43
CA LEU A 67 41.23 -3.01 25.35
C LEU A 67 42.21 -2.21 24.48
N ASP A 68 41.96 -2.22 23.17
CA ASP A 68 42.70 -1.40 22.21
C ASP A 68 42.20 0.07 22.16
N GLU A 69 40.95 0.33 22.58
CA GLU A 69 40.32 1.65 22.55
C GLU A 69 40.36 2.35 23.92
N GLU A 70 40.82 3.60 23.98
CA GLU A 70 40.90 4.39 25.23
C GLU A 70 39.55 4.66 25.90
N LYS A 71 38.43 4.54 25.16
CA LYS A 71 37.06 4.74 25.64
C LYS A 71 36.06 3.90 24.88
N LEU A 72 35.12 3.27 25.59
CA LEU A 72 34.01 2.52 25.02
C LEU A 72 32.70 2.85 25.75
N PHE A 73 31.59 2.82 25.02
CA PHE A 73 30.25 2.96 25.58
C PHE A 73 29.34 1.82 25.11
N LEU A 74 28.74 1.11 26.07
CA LEU A 74 27.76 0.06 25.85
C LEU A 74 26.43 0.48 26.47
N ALA A 75 25.40 0.68 25.63
CA ALA A 75 24.11 1.17 26.09
C ALA A 75 23.18 0.02 26.52
N CYS A 76 22.47 0.19 27.65
CA CYS A 76 21.45 -0.74 28.14
C CYS A 76 21.89 -2.23 28.16
N ILE A 77 23.08 -2.52 28.71
CA ILE A 77 23.54 -3.89 28.93
C ILE A 77 22.75 -4.51 30.09
N GLN A 78 22.19 -5.69 29.87
CA GLN A 78 21.53 -6.45 30.93
C GLN A 78 22.58 -7.01 31.90
N THR A 79 22.46 -6.66 33.17
CA THR A 79 23.32 -7.17 34.23
C THR A 79 22.75 -8.46 34.81
N ASP A 80 23.54 -9.20 35.59
CA ASP A 80 23.12 -10.48 36.17
C ASP A 80 21.94 -10.33 37.16
N SER A 81 21.74 -9.12 37.68
CA SER A 81 20.57 -8.76 38.51
C SER A 81 19.26 -8.53 37.73
N GLY A 82 19.34 -8.41 36.40
CA GLY A 82 18.23 -7.97 35.55
C GLY A 82 18.01 -6.46 35.48
N ILE A 83 18.85 -5.64 36.14
CA ILE A 83 18.84 -4.18 35.96
C ILE A 83 19.68 -3.84 34.72
N PRO A 84 19.13 -3.11 33.73
CA PRO A 84 19.91 -2.61 32.59
C PRO A 84 20.87 -1.49 33.03
N ALA A 85 22.10 -1.52 32.53
CA ALA A 85 23.10 -0.51 32.79
C ALA A 85 23.66 0.08 31.48
N ASP A 86 23.78 1.40 31.42
CA ASP A 86 24.70 2.07 30.51
C ASP A 86 26.12 1.92 31.09
N VAL A 87 27.00 1.24 30.35
CA VAL A 87 28.38 0.95 30.77
C VAL A 87 29.34 1.83 29.99
N HIS A 88 30.12 2.63 30.72
CA HIS A 88 31.18 3.47 30.16
C HIS A 88 32.53 2.93 30.61
N ILE A 89 33.40 2.60 29.67
CA ILE A 89 34.76 2.16 29.94
C ILE A 89 35.71 3.25 29.44
N PHE A 90 36.67 3.67 30.25
CA PHE A 90 37.66 4.67 29.86
C PHE A 90 38.97 4.52 30.61
N SER A 91 40.09 4.89 29.99
CA SER A 91 41.40 4.91 30.66
C SER A 91 41.69 6.26 31.32
N SER A 92 42.28 6.23 32.52
CA SER A 92 42.85 7.39 33.21
C SER A 92 44.02 6.96 34.09
N ASN A 93 45.14 7.69 34.04
CA ASN A 93 46.35 7.38 34.83
C ASN A 93 46.85 5.93 34.67
N GLN A 94 46.79 5.36 33.45
CA GLN A 94 47.21 3.98 33.12
C GLN A 94 46.35 2.85 33.69
N ASP A 95 45.24 3.18 34.37
CA ASP A 95 44.23 2.23 34.85
C ASP A 95 42.91 2.39 34.07
N TRP A 96 42.08 1.35 34.07
CA TRP A 96 40.78 1.33 33.42
C TRP A 96 39.64 1.57 34.40
N TRP A 97 38.72 2.45 34.04
CA TRP A 97 37.50 2.72 34.79
C TRP A 97 36.31 2.13 34.06
N VAL A 98 35.53 1.33 34.77
CA VAL A 98 34.22 0.84 34.32
C VAL A 98 33.16 1.53 35.16
N LEU A 99 32.37 2.40 34.54
CA LEU A 99 31.25 3.10 35.17
C LEU A 99 29.93 2.47 34.70
N LEU A 100 29.08 2.08 35.64
CA LEU A 100 27.73 1.58 35.41
C LEU A 100 26.71 2.63 35.87
N LEU A 101 25.75 2.92 34.99
CA LEU A 101 24.63 3.83 35.26
C LEU A 101 23.31 3.12 34.94
N ASP A 102 22.38 3.11 35.88
CA ASP A 102 21.06 2.49 35.74
C ASP A 102 20.36 3.13 34.53
N ALA A 103 19.87 2.25 33.66
CA ALA A 103 19.20 2.57 32.41
C ALA A 103 17.76 2.05 32.38
N THR A 104 17.16 1.72 33.53
CA THR A 104 15.82 1.14 33.65
C THR A 104 14.76 2.05 33.03
N GLU A 105 14.79 3.35 33.35
CA GLU A 105 13.83 4.30 32.78
C GLU A 105 14.02 4.44 31.25
N LYS A 106 15.27 4.45 30.80
CA LYS A 106 15.62 4.55 29.37
C LYS A 106 15.19 3.30 28.59
N GLU A 107 15.35 2.12 29.16
CA GLU A 107 14.86 0.87 28.57
C GLU A 107 13.32 0.85 28.52
N ALA A 108 12.65 1.23 29.61
CA ALA A 108 11.19 1.32 29.65
C ALA A 108 10.65 2.31 28.59
N GLN A 109 11.27 3.49 28.45
CA GLN A 109 10.91 4.45 27.41
C GLN A 109 11.15 3.89 26.01
N ARG A 110 12.25 3.19 25.78
CA ARG A 110 12.56 2.55 24.48
C ARG A 110 11.52 1.49 24.12
N VAL A 111 11.08 0.67 25.07
CA VAL A 111 10.03 -0.34 24.86
C VAL A 111 8.70 0.33 24.50
N VAL A 112 8.29 1.38 25.24
CA VAL A 112 7.06 2.13 24.94
C VAL A 112 7.12 2.79 23.56
N LEU A 113 8.26 3.38 23.19
CA LEU A 113 8.46 3.98 21.87
C LEU A 113 8.40 2.93 20.76
N GLN A 114 9.03 1.77 20.96
CA GLN A 114 8.97 0.65 20.01
C GLN A 114 7.53 0.14 19.84
N GLN A 115 6.77 0.02 20.93
CA GLN A 115 5.36 -0.39 20.86
C GLN A 115 4.52 0.62 20.08
N LYS A 116 4.65 1.92 20.37
CA LYS A 116 3.96 2.98 19.63
C LYS A 116 4.34 2.98 18.14
N ALA A 117 5.61 2.74 17.80
CA ALA A 117 6.05 2.64 16.42
C ALA A 117 5.38 1.46 15.69
N ASN A 118 5.29 0.31 16.35
CA ASN A 118 4.61 -0.87 15.79
C ASN A 118 3.11 -0.62 15.57
N GLU A 119 2.43 0.01 16.54
CA GLU A 119 1.00 0.38 16.44
C GLU A 119 0.73 1.34 15.28
N LEU A 120 1.57 2.37 15.12
CA LEU A 120 1.48 3.32 14.02
C LEU A 120 1.72 2.65 12.65
N SER A 121 2.68 1.71 12.56
CA SER A 121 2.89 0.93 11.34
C SER A 121 1.66 0.10 11.00
N LEU A 122 1.07 -0.60 11.98
CA LEU A 122 -0.13 -1.40 11.78
C LEU A 122 -1.33 -0.55 11.33
N LEU A 123 -1.50 0.63 11.94
CA LEU A 123 -2.58 1.56 11.56
C LEU A 123 -2.40 2.06 10.14
N ARG A 124 -1.16 2.41 9.76
CA ARG A 124 -0.83 2.81 8.38
C ARG A 124 -1.15 1.70 7.38
N ASP A 125 -0.77 0.46 7.68
CA ASP A 125 -1.00 -0.67 6.78
C ASP A 125 -2.51 -1.00 6.67
N LYS A 126 -3.27 -0.87 7.76
CA LYS A 126 -4.75 -0.97 7.72
C LYS A 126 -5.37 0.13 6.86
N HIS A 127 -4.92 1.37 7.01
CA HIS A 127 -5.41 2.49 6.19
C HIS A 127 -5.07 2.31 4.71
N ALA A 128 -3.85 1.86 4.40
CA ALA A 128 -3.44 1.55 3.03
C ALA A 128 -4.31 0.45 2.43
N LYS A 129 -4.55 -0.64 3.15
CA LYS A 129 -5.42 -1.74 2.68
C LYS A 129 -6.85 -1.29 2.41
N ILE A 130 -7.40 -0.42 3.26
CA ILE A 130 -8.73 0.17 3.06
C ILE A 130 -8.70 1.07 1.81
N MET A 131 -7.72 1.95 1.68
CA MET A 131 -7.58 2.80 0.50
C MET A 131 -7.47 1.98 -0.79
N ASP A 132 -6.67 0.91 -0.80
CA ASP A 132 -6.54 0.01 -1.95
C ASP A 132 -7.87 -0.65 -2.33
N GLN A 133 -8.68 -1.05 -1.35
CA GLN A 133 -9.99 -1.66 -1.59
C GLN A 133 -11.01 -0.66 -2.17
N TYR A 134 -10.97 0.60 -1.75
CA TYR A 134 -11.96 1.60 -2.15
C TYR A 134 -11.56 2.46 -3.35
N LEU A 135 -10.26 2.70 -3.56
CA LEU A 135 -9.73 3.47 -4.68
C LEU A 135 -9.21 2.57 -5.81
N GLY A 136 -8.99 1.28 -5.54
CA GLY A 136 -8.21 0.42 -6.42
C GLY A 136 -6.73 0.68 -6.24
N LYS A 137 -5.96 -0.39 -5.98
CA LYS A 137 -4.51 -0.36 -5.75
C LYS A 137 -3.76 0.46 -6.82
N GLU A 138 -4.20 0.33 -8.07
CA GLU A 138 -3.59 1.01 -9.22
C GLU A 138 -3.79 2.52 -9.22
N ILE A 139 -4.96 3.01 -8.77
CA ILE A 139 -5.21 4.45 -8.68
C ILE A 139 -4.41 5.03 -7.51
N ALA A 140 -4.35 4.35 -6.36
CA ALA A 140 -3.63 4.84 -5.19
C ALA A 140 -2.11 4.90 -5.43
N GLU A 141 -1.49 3.83 -5.92
CA GLU A 141 -0.05 3.79 -6.22
C GLU A 141 0.31 4.74 -7.35
N LYS A 142 -0.52 4.83 -8.40
CA LYS A 142 -0.20 5.65 -9.56
C LYS A 142 -0.66 7.10 -9.42
N LEU A 143 -1.59 7.47 -8.54
CA LEU A 143 -1.83 8.89 -8.18
C LEU A 143 -0.61 9.53 -7.51
N ILE A 144 0.22 8.74 -6.83
CA ILE A 144 1.47 9.23 -6.23
C ILE A 144 2.52 9.52 -7.32
N HIS A 145 2.51 8.74 -8.42
CA HIS A 145 3.49 8.85 -9.51
C HIS A 145 3.04 9.71 -10.69
N LEU A 146 1.75 9.69 -11.00
CA LEU A 146 1.12 10.54 -11.98
C LEU A 146 1.06 11.91 -11.30
N ASN A 147 1.95 12.80 -11.68
CA ASN A 147 1.94 14.20 -11.29
C ASN A 147 0.73 14.91 -11.94
N ILE A 148 -0.47 14.33 -11.81
CA ILE A 148 -1.74 14.83 -12.33
C ILE A 148 -1.96 16.13 -11.59
N ARG A 149 -1.56 17.22 -12.25
CA ARG A 149 -1.81 18.56 -11.77
C ARG A 149 -3.31 18.67 -11.50
N GLU A 150 -3.70 19.41 -10.47
CA GLU A 150 -5.12 19.72 -10.23
C GLU A 150 -5.81 20.30 -11.49
N SER A 151 -5.03 20.83 -12.44
CA SER A 151 -5.51 21.32 -13.75
C SER A 151 -6.03 20.25 -14.71
N GLY A 152 -5.75 18.95 -14.51
CA GLY A 152 -6.04 17.88 -15.48
C GLY A 152 -5.18 17.95 -16.75
N GLU A 153 -5.37 16.98 -17.66
CA GLU A 153 -4.68 16.90 -18.96
C GLU A 153 -5.56 16.28 -20.06
N CYS A 154 -5.34 16.68 -21.31
CA CYS A 154 -5.90 15.99 -22.48
C CYS A 154 -5.07 14.74 -22.79
N LYS A 155 -5.74 13.60 -22.92
CA LYS A 155 -5.09 12.31 -23.20
C LYS A 155 -5.88 11.52 -24.23
N PHE A 156 -5.19 10.78 -25.09
CA PHE A 156 -5.83 9.78 -25.92
C PHE A 156 -6.11 8.53 -25.06
N ALA A 157 -7.37 8.13 -24.99
CA ALA A 157 -7.80 7.01 -24.17
C ALA A 157 -8.92 6.22 -24.87
N SER A 158 -9.13 4.99 -24.41
CA SER A 158 -10.28 4.18 -24.77
C SER A 158 -11.18 4.03 -23.56
N VAL A 159 -12.47 4.31 -23.75
CA VAL A 159 -13.49 4.22 -22.71
C VAL A 159 -14.35 3.01 -23.01
N LEU A 160 -14.55 2.16 -22.02
CA LEU A 160 -15.40 0.98 -22.08
C LEU A 160 -16.54 1.15 -21.07
N PHE A 161 -17.76 0.87 -21.53
CA PHE A 161 -18.93 0.65 -20.68
C PHE A 161 -19.39 -0.78 -20.85
N ALA A 162 -19.70 -1.45 -19.75
CA ALA A 162 -20.34 -2.76 -19.73
C ALA A 162 -21.53 -2.73 -18.77
N ASP A 163 -22.65 -3.33 -19.14
CA ASP A 163 -23.86 -3.38 -18.31
C ASP A 163 -24.59 -4.72 -18.43
N ILE A 164 -25.35 -5.11 -17.41
CA ILE A 164 -26.10 -6.37 -17.45
C ILE A 164 -27.40 -6.17 -18.22
N CYS A 165 -27.62 -6.98 -19.24
CA CYS A 165 -28.86 -6.97 -20.02
C CYS A 165 -30.06 -7.35 -19.12
N GLY A 166 -31.02 -6.42 -18.98
CA GLY A 166 -32.28 -6.67 -18.26
C GLY A 166 -32.21 -6.64 -16.73
N PHE A 167 -31.11 -6.19 -16.14
CA PHE A 167 -30.91 -6.19 -14.69
C PHE A 167 -31.92 -5.37 -13.89
N THR A 168 -32.36 -4.21 -14.41
CA THR A 168 -33.36 -3.39 -13.71
C THR A 168 -34.62 -4.22 -13.43
N SER A 169 -35.19 -4.85 -14.46
CA SER A 169 -36.35 -5.74 -14.35
C SER A 169 -36.13 -6.96 -13.44
N TYR A 170 -34.89 -7.46 -13.40
CA TYR A 170 -34.49 -8.56 -12.52
C TYR A 170 -34.49 -8.11 -11.05
N SER A 171 -33.84 -6.99 -10.76
CA SER A 171 -33.62 -6.47 -9.40
C SER A 171 -34.91 -6.08 -8.69
N GLU A 172 -35.91 -5.57 -9.43
CA GLU A 172 -37.22 -5.18 -8.88
C GLU A 172 -38.03 -6.36 -8.33
N LYS A 173 -37.75 -7.58 -8.78
CA LYS A 173 -38.50 -8.79 -8.43
C LYS A 173 -37.81 -9.65 -7.37
N ARG A 174 -36.64 -9.23 -6.88
CA ARG A 174 -35.76 -10.04 -6.02
C ARG A 174 -35.45 -9.34 -4.71
N ALA A 175 -35.07 -10.12 -3.70
CA ALA A 175 -34.68 -9.57 -2.41
C ALA A 175 -33.36 -8.78 -2.55
N PRO A 176 -33.19 -7.61 -1.89
CA PRO A 176 -31.98 -6.81 -2.01
C PRO A 176 -30.67 -7.56 -1.69
N VAL A 177 -30.72 -8.52 -0.76
CA VAL A 177 -29.56 -9.36 -0.39
C VAL A 177 -29.15 -10.29 -1.54
N GLU A 178 -30.10 -10.81 -2.30
CA GLU A 178 -29.83 -11.67 -3.46
C GLU A 178 -29.22 -10.86 -4.59
N VAL A 179 -29.80 -9.69 -4.88
CA VAL A 179 -29.29 -8.73 -5.87
C VAL A 179 -27.87 -8.30 -5.52
N PHE A 180 -27.61 -8.00 -4.24
CA PHE A 180 -26.27 -7.60 -3.78
C PHE A 180 -25.23 -8.72 -3.96
N LYS A 181 -25.57 -9.98 -3.68
CA LYS A 181 -24.66 -11.12 -3.89
C LYS A 181 -24.36 -11.34 -5.37
N LEU A 182 -25.40 -11.30 -6.22
CA LEU A 182 -25.25 -11.38 -7.67
C LEU A 182 -24.32 -10.27 -8.19
N LEU A 183 -24.58 -9.03 -7.78
CA LEU A 183 -23.84 -7.87 -8.25
C LEU A 183 -22.35 -7.98 -7.91
N ASN A 184 -22.00 -8.38 -6.69
CA ASN A 184 -20.60 -8.59 -6.31
C ASN A 184 -19.93 -9.71 -7.12
N ALA A 185 -20.63 -10.81 -7.38
CA ALA A 185 -20.11 -11.91 -8.19
C ALA A 185 -19.87 -11.48 -9.65
N TYR A 186 -20.83 -10.74 -10.23
CA TYR A 186 -20.70 -10.16 -11.56
C TYR A 186 -19.55 -9.15 -11.66
N LEU A 187 -19.50 -8.18 -10.74
CA LEU A 187 -18.47 -7.14 -10.76
C LEU A 187 -17.06 -7.72 -10.65
N ALA A 188 -16.86 -8.80 -9.88
CA ALA A 188 -15.57 -9.49 -9.82
C ALA A 188 -15.14 -10.03 -11.20
N HIS A 189 -16.06 -10.57 -11.99
CA HIS A 189 -15.79 -11.11 -13.33
C HIS A 189 -15.58 -10.03 -14.39
N MET A 190 -16.16 -8.84 -14.21
CA MET A 190 -16.01 -7.70 -15.13
C MET A 190 -14.78 -6.84 -14.83
N ILE A 191 -14.47 -6.62 -13.55
CA ILE A 191 -13.36 -5.76 -13.14
C ILE A 191 -12.02 -6.41 -13.46
N GLN A 192 -11.86 -7.71 -13.21
CA GLN A 192 -10.57 -8.38 -13.39
C GLN A 192 -9.99 -8.26 -14.81
N PRO A 193 -10.77 -8.48 -15.91
CA PRO A 193 -10.30 -8.21 -17.27
C PRO A 193 -9.79 -6.79 -17.52
N VAL A 194 -10.39 -5.78 -16.89
CA VAL A 194 -9.95 -4.38 -17.03
C VAL A 194 -8.54 -4.22 -16.45
N LEU A 195 -8.33 -4.74 -15.24
CA LEU A 195 -7.06 -4.63 -14.53
C LEU A 195 -5.97 -5.43 -15.24
N ASP A 196 -6.28 -6.65 -15.69
CA ASP A 196 -5.34 -7.53 -16.40
C ASP A 196 -4.82 -6.89 -17.70
N GLU A 197 -5.68 -6.13 -18.39
CA GLU A 197 -5.32 -5.39 -19.60
C GLU A 197 -4.78 -3.99 -19.32
N GLY A 198 -4.50 -3.63 -18.06
CA GLY A 198 -3.88 -2.37 -17.66
C GLY A 198 -4.80 -1.15 -17.77
N GLY A 199 -6.11 -1.37 -17.75
CA GLY A 199 -7.12 -0.32 -17.64
C GLY A 199 -7.42 0.04 -16.18
N ILE A 200 -8.11 1.15 -15.98
CA ILE A 200 -8.60 1.59 -14.68
C ILE A 200 -10.12 1.53 -14.68
N VAL A 201 -10.72 0.99 -13.61
CA VAL A 201 -12.16 1.14 -13.36
C VAL A 201 -12.41 2.55 -12.81
N ASP A 202 -13.05 3.39 -13.61
CA ASP A 202 -13.37 4.79 -13.25
C ASP A 202 -14.50 4.84 -12.22
N LYS A 203 -15.59 4.11 -12.50
CA LYS A 203 -16.73 3.99 -11.59
C LYS A 203 -17.59 2.78 -11.89
N ILE A 204 -18.33 2.38 -10.87
CA ILE A 204 -19.39 1.39 -10.91
C ILE A 204 -20.70 2.13 -10.63
N ILE A 205 -21.71 1.94 -11.48
CA ILE A 205 -23.01 2.60 -11.39
C ILE A 205 -24.10 1.54 -11.43
N GLY A 206 -24.46 1.01 -10.25
CA GLY A 206 -25.32 -0.18 -10.21
C GLY A 206 -24.57 -1.38 -10.76
N ASP A 207 -25.10 -1.98 -11.82
CA ASP A 207 -24.51 -3.03 -12.64
C ASP A 207 -23.57 -2.54 -13.74
N ALA A 208 -23.60 -1.24 -14.07
CA ALA A 208 -22.72 -0.73 -15.10
C ALA A 208 -21.27 -0.54 -14.59
N VAL A 209 -20.30 -1.00 -15.38
CA VAL A 209 -18.87 -0.79 -15.19
C VAL A 209 -18.35 0.19 -16.24
N MET A 210 -17.73 1.28 -15.81
CA MET A 210 -17.00 2.20 -16.68
C MET A 210 -15.50 2.04 -16.46
N ALA A 211 -14.77 1.76 -17.53
CA ALA A 211 -13.33 1.58 -17.53
C ALA A 211 -12.63 2.50 -18.54
N ILE A 212 -11.36 2.83 -18.25
CA ILE A 212 -10.53 3.70 -19.07
C ILE A 212 -9.17 3.05 -19.30
N PHE A 213 -8.74 3.01 -20.56
CA PHE A 213 -7.44 2.50 -20.98
C PHE A 213 -6.59 3.64 -21.55
N GLY A 214 -5.27 3.53 -21.44
CA GLY A 214 -4.33 4.57 -21.85
C GLY A 214 -4.03 5.64 -20.80
N VAL A 215 -4.62 5.55 -19.61
CA VAL A 215 -4.23 6.40 -18.47
C VAL A 215 -2.92 5.91 -17.87
N LEU A 216 -2.75 4.59 -17.76
CA LEU A 216 -1.54 3.95 -17.23
C LEU A 216 -0.55 3.63 -18.35
N PRO A 217 0.77 3.62 -18.08
CA PRO A 217 1.76 3.14 -19.04
C PRO A 217 1.47 1.69 -19.45
N SER A 218 1.49 1.41 -20.74
CA SER A 218 1.29 0.08 -21.32
C SER A 218 2.09 -0.09 -22.60
N GLY A 219 2.43 -1.33 -22.93
CA GLY A 219 3.06 -1.69 -24.21
C GLY A 219 2.06 -1.83 -25.36
N LEU A 220 0.75 -1.83 -25.08
CA LEU A 220 -0.31 -1.95 -26.08
C LEU A 220 -1.09 -0.63 -26.23
N PRO A 221 -1.60 -0.33 -27.44
CA PRO A 221 -2.49 0.81 -27.64
C PRO A 221 -3.78 0.67 -26.81
N PRO A 222 -4.33 1.78 -26.27
CA PRO A 222 -5.56 1.75 -25.48
C PRO A 222 -6.76 1.05 -26.14
N PRO A 223 -6.99 1.19 -27.47
CA PRO A 223 -8.08 0.50 -28.15
C PRO A 223 -7.94 -1.03 -28.12
N VAL A 224 -6.71 -1.52 -28.24
CA VAL A 224 -6.41 -2.96 -28.21
C VAL A 224 -6.69 -3.52 -26.82
N GLN A 225 -6.19 -2.84 -25.79
CA GLN A 225 -6.42 -3.22 -24.39
C GLN A 225 -7.92 -3.27 -24.06
N ALA A 226 -8.67 -2.25 -24.46
CA ALA A 226 -10.11 -2.17 -24.20
C ALA A 226 -10.89 -3.32 -24.87
N VAL A 227 -10.55 -3.65 -26.13
CA VAL A 227 -11.21 -4.74 -26.86
C VAL A 227 -10.81 -6.10 -26.28
N GLN A 228 -9.56 -6.31 -25.88
CA GLN A 228 -9.12 -7.53 -25.22
C GLN A 228 -9.83 -7.73 -23.87
N ALA A 229 -9.97 -6.67 -23.08
CA ALA A 229 -10.72 -6.71 -21.82
C ALA A 229 -12.19 -7.06 -22.06
N ALA A 230 -12.83 -6.46 -23.06
CA ALA A 230 -14.22 -6.74 -23.41
C ALA A 230 -14.43 -8.19 -23.86
N LEU A 231 -13.54 -8.75 -24.66
CA LEU A 231 -13.60 -10.16 -25.06
C LEU A 231 -13.49 -11.11 -23.86
N LYS A 232 -12.55 -10.82 -22.95
CA LYS A 232 -12.41 -11.56 -21.67
C LYS A 232 -13.63 -11.41 -20.76
N MET A 233 -14.28 -10.24 -20.73
CA MET A 233 -15.54 -10.05 -19.99
C MET A 233 -16.63 -10.98 -20.50
N ILE A 234 -16.80 -11.12 -21.82
CA ILE A 234 -17.76 -12.05 -22.42
C ILE A 234 -17.44 -13.50 -22.02
N GLU A 235 -16.17 -13.91 -22.09
CA GLU A 235 -15.74 -15.27 -21.69
C GLU A 235 -15.97 -15.54 -20.19
N ASN A 236 -15.65 -14.57 -19.34
CA ASN A 236 -15.90 -14.64 -17.90
C ASN A 236 -17.39 -14.71 -17.58
N MET A 237 -18.24 -14.00 -18.33
CA MET A 237 -19.69 -14.06 -18.17
C MET A 237 -20.24 -15.44 -18.54
N LYS A 238 -19.72 -16.07 -19.61
CA LYS A 238 -20.06 -17.46 -19.95
C LYS A 238 -19.70 -18.42 -18.80
N THR A 239 -18.52 -18.25 -18.21
CA THR A 239 -18.06 -19.08 -17.09
C THR A 239 -18.97 -18.89 -15.86
N LEU A 240 -19.28 -17.64 -15.52
CA LEU A 240 -20.20 -17.31 -14.43
C LEU A 240 -21.60 -17.91 -14.69
N ASN A 241 -22.10 -17.86 -15.92
CA ASN A 241 -23.38 -18.47 -16.26
C ASN A 241 -23.37 -19.99 -16.11
N ASN A 242 -22.31 -20.69 -16.52
CA ASN A 242 -22.20 -22.13 -16.33
C ASN A 242 -22.32 -22.52 -14.85
N ASP A 243 -21.62 -21.80 -13.97
CA ASP A 243 -21.70 -22.01 -12.52
C ASP A 243 -23.11 -21.73 -11.96
N ARG A 244 -23.78 -20.71 -12.50
CA ARG A 244 -25.14 -20.35 -12.11
C ARG A 244 -26.17 -21.38 -12.58
N GLU A 245 -26.04 -21.90 -13.79
CA GLU A 245 -26.88 -22.98 -14.31
C GLU A 245 -26.74 -24.25 -13.46
N MET A 246 -25.50 -24.62 -13.10
CA MET A 246 -25.23 -25.73 -12.19
C MET A 246 -25.89 -25.54 -10.80
N GLN A 247 -26.09 -24.29 -10.39
CA GLN A 247 -26.77 -23.92 -9.14
C GLN A 247 -28.27 -23.64 -9.32
N HIS A 248 -28.84 -23.89 -10.51
CA HIS A 248 -30.22 -23.57 -10.87
C HIS A 248 -30.61 -22.10 -10.66
N GLN A 249 -29.70 -21.18 -10.98
CA GLN A 249 -29.89 -19.74 -10.91
C GLN A 249 -30.04 -19.12 -12.31
N ASP A 250 -30.70 -17.96 -12.37
CA ASP A 250 -30.87 -17.20 -13.61
C ASP A 250 -29.52 -16.79 -14.21
N THR A 251 -29.34 -16.93 -15.51
CA THR A 251 -28.17 -16.48 -16.28
C THR A 251 -28.35 -15.07 -16.81
N PHE A 252 -27.24 -14.43 -17.16
CA PHE A 252 -27.22 -13.04 -17.63
C PHE A 252 -26.27 -12.84 -18.79
N GLU A 253 -26.55 -11.82 -19.56
CA GLU A 253 -25.76 -11.42 -20.71
C GLU A 253 -25.30 -9.98 -20.48
N VAL A 254 -24.22 -9.59 -21.15
CA VAL A 254 -23.63 -8.25 -20.98
C VAL A 254 -23.64 -7.51 -22.31
N SER A 255 -24.01 -6.23 -22.27
CA SER A 255 -23.84 -5.28 -23.38
C SER A 255 -22.54 -4.52 -23.17
N ILE A 256 -21.71 -4.38 -24.22
CA ILE A 256 -20.43 -3.65 -24.10
C ILE A 256 -20.31 -2.60 -25.21
N GLY A 257 -19.91 -1.39 -24.83
CA GLY A 257 -19.64 -0.28 -25.74
C GLY A 257 -18.26 0.32 -25.53
N ILE A 258 -17.50 0.51 -26.61
CA ILE A 258 -16.14 1.05 -26.56
C ILE A 258 -15.98 2.22 -27.54
N ALA A 259 -15.41 3.32 -27.06
CA ALA A 259 -15.02 4.42 -27.93
C ALA A 259 -13.63 4.96 -27.57
N SER A 260 -12.86 5.31 -28.60
CA SER A 260 -11.47 5.76 -28.45
C SER A 260 -11.27 7.17 -28.98
N GLY A 261 -10.57 8.02 -28.23
CA GLY A 261 -10.31 9.39 -28.65
C GLY A 261 -9.68 10.27 -27.57
N GLN A 262 -9.61 11.57 -27.87
CA GLN A 262 -9.14 12.57 -26.90
C GLN A 262 -10.19 12.76 -25.81
N VAL A 263 -9.77 12.55 -24.56
CA VAL A 263 -10.55 12.81 -23.35
C VAL A 263 -9.79 13.76 -22.45
N PHE A 264 -10.50 14.44 -21.56
CA PHE A 264 -9.90 15.25 -20.51
C PHE A 264 -9.89 14.45 -19.21
N LEU A 265 -8.71 14.09 -18.74
CA LEU A 265 -8.47 13.36 -17.49
C LEU A 265 -8.18 14.37 -16.38
N GLY A 266 -8.87 14.26 -15.25
CA GLY A 266 -8.61 15.16 -14.12
C GLY A 266 -9.28 14.72 -12.83
N ILE A 267 -8.95 15.41 -11.75
CA ILE A 267 -9.55 15.19 -10.44
C ILE A 267 -10.83 16.03 -10.35
N LEU A 268 -11.98 15.38 -10.25
CA LEU A 268 -13.28 16.00 -10.05
C LEU A 268 -13.72 15.89 -8.59
N GLY A 269 -14.37 16.93 -8.07
CA GLY A 269 -15.07 16.88 -6.79
C GLY A 269 -14.77 18.06 -5.86
N SER A 270 -15.10 17.89 -4.58
CA SER A 270 -14.95 18.91 -3.53
C SER A 270 -13.73 18.62 -2.65
N LYS A 271 -13.43 19.50 -1.69
CA LYS A 271 -12.33 19.29 -0.72
C LYS A 271 -12.41 17.94 -0.01
N ASN A 272 -13.63 17.43 0.24
CA ASN A 272 -13.85 16.23 1.04
C ASN A 272 -14.12 14.96 0.20
N ARG A 273 -14.29 15.11 -1.13
CA ARG A 273 -14.53 13.98 -2.04
C ARG A 273 -13.96 14.32 -3.40
N ARG A 274 -12.83 13.70 -3.73
CA ARG A 274 -12.10 13.86 -4.99
C ARG A 274 -12.05 12.51 -5.70
N THR A 275 -12.27 12.51 -7.00
CA THR A 275 -12.24 11.29 -7.83
C THR A 275 -11.52 11.62 -9.13
N LEU A 276 -10.51 10.83 -9.49
CA LEU A 276 -9.92 10.87 -10.81
C LEU A 276 -10.98 10.37 -11.80
N SER A 277 -11.29 11.14 -12.84
CA SER A 277 -12.25 10.72 -13.85
C SER A 277 -11.96 11.38 -15.19
N VAL A 278 -12.65 10.90 -16.23
CA VAL A 278 -12.55 11.43 -17.60
C VAL A 278 -13.86 12.05 -18.04
N ILE A 279 -13.74 13.14 -18.80
CA ILE A 279 -14.86 13.77 -19.50
C ILE A 279 -14.53 13.92 -20.98
N GLY A 280 -15.54 13.85 -21.84
CA GLY A 280 -15.34 14.07 -23.26
C GLY A 280 -16.45 13.48 -24.12
N HIS A 281 -16.39 13.78 -25.41
CA HIS A 281 -17.30 13.24 -26.40
C HIS A 281 -17.26 11.70 -26.43
N HIS A 282 -16.06 11.12 -26.42
CA HIS A 282 -15.86 9.67 -26.51
C HIS A 282 -16.36 8.91 -25.27
N VAL A 283 -16.38 9.54 -24.09
CA VAL A 283 -17.02 8.96 -22.89
C VAL A 283 -18.51 8.76 -23.13
N ASN A 284 -19.19 9.79 -23.66
CA ASN A 284 -20.61 9.72 -23.97
C ASN A 284 -20.90 8.77 -25.15
N LEU A 285 -20.00 8.70 -26.12
CA LEU A 285 -20.15 7.78 -27.25
C LEU A 285 -20.08 6.32 -26.79
N ALA A 286 -19.10 5.97 -25.95
CA ALA A 286 -18.97 4.61 -25.40
C ALA A 286 -20.25 4.17 -24.66
N SER A 287 -20.79 5.02 -23.78
CA SER A 287 -22.07 4.73 -23.08
C SER A 287 -23.26 4.59 -24.04
N ARG A 288 -23.31 5.36 -25.14
CA ARG A 288 -24.38 5.22 -26.14
C ARG A 288 -24.23 3.95 -26.98
N LEU A 289 -23.01 3.50 -27.22
CA LEU A 289 -22.75 2.24 -27.91
C LEU A 289 -23.19 1.07 -27.03
N GLU A 290 -22.81 1.08 -25.76
CA GLU A 290 -23.23 0.06 -24.78
C GLU A 290 -24.76 -0.05 -24.76
N GLY A 291 -25.48 1.06 -24.55
CA GLY A 291 -26.95 1.06 -24.52
C GLY A 291 -27.65 0.77 -25.86
N GLN A 292 -26.90 0.49 -26.94
CA GLN A 292 -27.45 -0.04 -28.20
C GLN A 292 -26.96 -1.45 -28.53
N ALA A 293 -26.00 -1.97 -27.77
CA ALA A 293 -25.49 -3.31 -27.94
C ALA A 293 -26.55 -4.32 -27.48
N ARG A 294 -26.68 -5.40 -28.25
CA ARG A 294 -27.49 -6.57 -27.92
C ARG A 294 -26.80 -7.39 -26.82
N PRO A 295 -27.52 -8.36 -26.24
CA PRO A 295 -26.91 -9.32 -25.33
C PRO A 295 -25.65 -9.98 -25.91
N ASN A 296 -24.56 -9.93 -25.15
CA ASN A 296 -23.22 -10.43 -25.52
C ASN A 296 -22.61 -9.78 -26.78
N GLU A 297 -23.07 -8.60 -27.16
CA GLU A 297 -22.50 -7.83 -28.28
C GLU A 297 -21.49 -6.79 -27.76
N ILE A 298 -20.39 -6.65 -28.50
CA ILE A 298 -19.44 -5.55 -28.30
C ILE A 298 -19.57 -4.58 -29.48
N LEU A 299 -19.98 -3.35 -29.19
CA LEU A 299 -20.04 -2.26 -30.16
C LEU A 299 -18.86 -1.32 -29.98
N ILE A 300 -18.13 -1.07 -31.07
CA ILE A 300 -16.97 -0.17 -31.07
C ILE A 300 -17.08 0.94 -32.11
N ASP A 301 -16.53 2.10 -31.80
CA ASP A 301 -16.45 3.22 -32.73
C ASP A 301 -15.34 3.04 -33.79
N ASN A 302 -15.38 3.89 -34.82
CA ASN A 302 -14.42 3.82 -35.92
C ASN A 302 -12.96 4.12 -35.50
N ASN A 303 -12.75 4.93 -34.46
CA ASN A 303 -11.40 5.17 -33.96
C ASN A 303 -10.84 3.92 -33.29
N THR A 304 -11.65 3.22 -32.49
CA THR A 304 -11.26 1.95 -31.88
C THR A 304 -10.96 0.91 -32.96
N PHE A 305 -11.86 0.75 -33.94
CA PHE A 305 -11.71 -0.26 -35.01
C PHE A 305 -10.39 -0.12 -35.79
N LYS A 306 -9.97 1.10 -36.10
CA LYS A 306 -8.73 1.36 -36.86
C LYS A 306 -7.46 0.88 -36.16
N GLU A 307 -7.45 0.85 -34.84
CA GLU A 307 -6.27 0.55 -34.03
C GLU A 307 -6.18 -0.94 -33.64
N ILE A 308 -7.23 -1.73 -33.89
CA ILE A 308 -7.30 -3.17 -33.55
C ILE A 308 -7.05 -4.09 -34.76
N SER A 309 -6.08 -3.75 -35.61
CA SER A 309 -5.84 -4.40 -36.91
C SER A 309 -5.94 -5.93 -36.91
N GLU A 310 -5.38 -6.61 -35.91
CA GLU A 310 -5.40 -8.08 -35.81
C GLU A 310 -6.79 -8.67 -35.47
N LEU A 311 -7.65 -7.87 -34.84
CA LEU A 311 -9.00 -8.26 -34.41
C LEU A 311 -10.09 -7.78 -35.37
N GLN A 312 -9.77 -6.93 -36.36
CA GLN A 312 -10.76 -6.33 -37.27
C GLN A 312 -11.62 -7.38 -37.98
N SER A 313 -11.07 -8.55 -38.32
CA SER A 313 -11.79 -9.64 -38.98
C SER A 313 -12.93 -10.22 -38.16
N ARG A 314 -12.91 -10.02 -36.83
CA ARG A 314 -13.95 -10.47 -35.91
C ARG A 314 -15.15 -9.50 -35.86
N PHE A 315 -15.03 -8.31 -36.42
CA PHE A 315 -16.05 -7.27 -36.33
C PHE A 315 -16.73 -7.02 -37.68
N SER A 316 -18.05 -6.92 -37.65
CA SER A 316 -18.88 -6.54 -38.80
C SER A 316 -19.27 -5.07 -38.73
N LYS A 317 -19.28 -4.38 -39.87
CA LYS A 317 -19.65 -2.95 -39.93
C LYS A 317 -21.16 -2.79 -39.95
N THR A 318 -21.70 -1.93 -39.09
CA THR A 318 -23.11 -1.55 -39.07
C THR A 318 -23.29 -0.03 -38.89
N ARG A 319 -24.53 0.45 -38.93
CA ARG A 319 -24.88 1.86 -38.71
C ARG A 319 -25.97 1.98 -37.67
N LEU A 320 -25.76 2.85 -36.69
CA LEU A 320 -26.71 3.10 -35.61
C LEU A 320 -27.10 4.57 -35.54
N VAL A 321 -28.35 4.83 -35.18
CA VAL A 321 -28.83 6.17 -34.82
C VAL A 321 -28.78 6.30 -33.31
N LEU A 322 -27.79 7.06 -32.83
CA LEU A 322 -27.57 7.23 -31.39
C LEU A 322 -28.33 8.44 -30.86
N LYS A 323 -28.87 8.32 -29.64
CA LYS A 323 -29.58 9.43 -28.97
C LYS A 323 -28.71 10.69 -28.94
N GLY A 324 -29.25 11.79 -29.46
CA GLY A 324 -28.57 13.08 -29.50
C GLY A 324 -27.52 13.23 -30.62
N ILE A 325 -27.41 12.27 -31.54
CA ILE A 325 -26.61 12.39 -32.77
C ILE A 325 -27.59 12.33 -33.95
N ARG A 326 -27.61 13.37 -34.79
CA ARG A 326 -28.58 13.48 -35.89
C ARG A 326 -28.28 12.53 -37.05
N GLU A 327 -27.01 12.26 -37.31
CA GLU A 327 -26.58 11.41 -38.41
C GLU A 327 -26.24 9.99 -37.93
N PRO A 328 -26.58 8.93 -38.69
CA PRO A 328 -26.18 7.58 -38.36
C PRO A 328 -24.66 7.44 -38.26
N VAL A 329 -24.18 6.90 -37.14
CA VAL A 329 -22.76 6.67 -36.89
C VAL A 329 -22.37 5.29 -37.41
N SER A 330 -21.25 5.20 -38.12
CA SER A 330 -20.67 3.90 -38.48
C SER A 330 -20.02 3.29 -37.25
N VAL A 331 -20.47 2.09 -36.88
CA VAL A 331 -19.97 1.33 -35.73
C VAL A 331 -19.61 -0.08 -36.19
N PHE A 332 -18.86 -0.78 -35.36
CA PHE A 332 -18.40 -2.13 -35.64
C PHE A 332 -18.86 -3.05 -34.52
N SER A 333 -19.45 -4.18 -34.89
CA SER A 333 -20.08 -5.12 -33.97
C SER A 333 -19.31 -6.44 -33.96
N TYR A 334 -18.98 -6.89 -32.75
CA TYR A 334 -18.61 -8.27 -32.49
C TYR A 334 -19.80 -8.97 -31.85
N GLU A 335 -20.31 -9.99 -32.54
CA GLU A 335 -21.34 -10.89 -32.04
C GLU A 335 -20.67 -12.23 -31.71
N VAL A 336 -20.98 -12.79 -30.55
CA VAL A 336 -20.59 -14.15 -30.22
C VAL A 336 -21.34 -15.08 -31.18
N GLY A 337 -20.63 -15.74 -32.09
CA GLY A 337 -21.21 -16.78 -32.92
C GLY A 337 -21.70 -17.95 -32.07
N ASP A 338 -22.81 -18.55 -32.46
CA ASP A 338 -23.22 -19.89 -32.01
C ASP A 338 -22.17 -20.89 -32.52
N GLU A 339 -21.06 -21.07 -31.79
CA GLU A 339 -20.13 -22.19 -31.99
C GLU A 339 -20.65 -23.48 -31.35
#